data_AF-A0A3C0FIL5-F1
#
_entry.id   AF-A0A3C0FIL5-F1
#
_cell.length_a   1.000
_cell.length_b   1.000
_cell.length_c   1.000
_cell.angle_alpha   90.00
_cell.angle_beta   90.00
_cell.angle_gamma   90.00
#
_symmetry.space_group_name_H-M   'P 1'
#
loop_
_entity.id
_entity.type
_entity.pdbx_description
1 polymer ?
#
loop_
_entity_poly.entity_id
_entity_poly.type
_entity_poly.pdbx_seq_one_letter_code
_entity_poly.pdbx_strand_id
1 'polypeptide(L)'
;ATDTQMELVADLSEKYSFADVRVTHEQNLVLPHVKKADLFALWSELDAAELGTANLGYVTDIISCPGLDYCALATARSIPLSQRISERFGDLDRQHDIGELKIKISGCINACGHHHVGHIGILGLDKRGKEFYQITLGGDASQDASIGKIAGAGFSEAEVVDAIESLVTKYIDIRESGERFIDTYRRVGMDPFKEVLYGDR
;
A
#
# COMPACT_ATOMS: atom_id res chain seq x y z
N ALA A 1 -4.02 -7.28 11.96
CA ALA A 1 -3.55 -7.66 13.31
C ALA A 1 -4.56 -8.59 13.98
N THR A 2 -4.09 -9.51 14.81
CA THR A 2 -4.92 -10.36 15.68
C THR A 2 -5.14 -9.72 17.04
N ASP A 3 -6.06 -10.24 17.84
CA ASP A 3 -6.24 -9.88 19.25
C ASP A 3 -4.94 -10.08 20.06
N THR A 4 -4.25 -11.20 19.86
CA THR A 4 -2.96 -11.49 20.52
C THR A 4 -1.90 -10.45 20.19
N GLN A 5 -1.82 -10.01 18.92
CA GLN A 5 -0.90 -8.94 18.51
C GLN A 5 -1.26 -7.60 19.16
N MET A 6 -2.55 -7.29 19.35
CA MET A 6 -2.98 -6.04 19.97
C MET A 6 -2.69 -6.02 21.47
N GLU A 7 -2.89 -7.14 22.18
CA GLU A 7 -2.50 -7.26 23.60
C GLU A 7 -0.98 -7.10 23.77
N LEU A 8 -0.18 -7.72 22.89
CA LEU A 8 1.28 -7.53 22.90
C LEU A 8 1.65 -6.05 22.72
N VAL A 9 1.03 -5.34 21.78
CA VAL A 9 1.29 -3.91 21.57
C VAL A 9 0.93 -3.10 22.82
N ALA A 10 -0.16 -3.44 23.51
CA ALA A 10 -0.53 -2.80 24.77
C ALA A 10 0.55 -3.01 25.84
N ASP A 11 0.99 -4.24 26.07
CA ASP A 11 2.07 -4.58 27.03
C ASP A 11 3.38 -3.84 26.71
N LEU A 12 3.77 -3.83 25.43
CA LEU A 12 4.97 -3.12 24.97
C LEU A 12 4.83 -1.61 25.15
N SER A 13 3.62 -1.06 25.00
CA SER A 13 3.38 0.36 25.21
C SER A 13 3.54 0.75 26.68
N GLU A 14 3.09 -0.07 27.62
CA GLU A 14 3.28 0.16 29.06
C GLU A 14 4.76 0.10 29.44
N LYS A 15 5.49 -0.88 28.88
CA LYS A 15 6.91 -1.13 29.16
C LYS A 15 7.82 -0.05 28.58
N TYR A 16 7.58 0.38 27.34
CA TYR A 16 8.52 1.21 26.58
C TYR A 16 8.01 2.60 26.20
N SER A 17 6.70 2.84 26.24
CA SER A 17 6.04 3.97 25.56
C SER A 17 5.10 4.78 26.48
N PHE A 18 5.25 4.68 27.80
CA PHE A 18 4.37 5.33 28.79
C PHE A 18 2.86 5.03 28.60
N ALA A 19 2.52 3.82 28.15
CA ALA A 19 1.15 3.42 27.82
C ALA A 19 0.47 4.32 26.75
N ASP A 20 1.25 5.00 25.90
CA ASP A 20 0.78 5.76 24.74
C ASP A 20 1.00 4.94 23.47
N VAL A 21 -0.04 4.82 22.65
CA VAL A 21 -0.02 4.26 21.29
C VAL A 21 -0.80 5.20 20.38
N ARG A 22 -0.24 5.52 19.21
CA ARG A 22 -0.89 6.39 18.23
C ARG A 22 -1.13 5.66 16.91
N VAL A 23 -2.34 5.76 16.38
CA VAL A 23 -2.68 5.26 15.05
C VAL A 23 -2.42 6.35 14.03
N THR A 24 -1.68 6.03 12.96
CA THR A 24 -1.39 6.98 11.87
C THR A 24 -2.48 6.92 10.79
N HIS A 25 -2.52 7.95 9.96
CA HIS A 25 -3.38 7.95 8.76
C HIS A 25 -2.95 6.91 7.70
N GLU A 26 -1.77 6.29 7.87
CA GLU A 26 -1.28 5.17 7.05
C GLU A 26 -1.66 3.81 7.63
N GLN A 27 -2.56 3.77 8.62
CA GLN A 27 -3.01 2.54 9.29
C GLN A 27 -1.92 1.81 10.10
N ASN A 28 -0.82 2.51 10.43
CA ASN A 28 0.26 1.99 11.27
C ASN A 28 0.13 2.45 12.74
N LEU A 29 0.81 1.74 13.64
CA LEU A 29 0.90 2.07 15.06
C LEU A 29 2.25 2.71 15.38
N VAL A 30 2.25 3.72 16.25
CA VAL A 30 3.44 4.39 16.76
C VAL A 30 3.49 4.25 18.27
N LEU A 31 4.64 3.76 18.76
CA LEU A 31 5.02 3.74 20.17
C LEU A 31 5.93 4.95 20.46
N PRO A 32 5.39 6.10 20.90
CA PRO A 32 6.19 7.30 21.18
C PRO A 32 7.09 7.16 22.42
N HIS A 33 8.03 8.10 22.59
CA HIS A 33 8.83 8.24 23.81
C HIS A 33 9.77 7.08 24.17
N VAL A 34 9.87 6.05 23.33
CA VAL A 34 10.79 4.92 23.52
C VAL A 34 12.24 5.42 23.63
N LYS A 35 12.94 4.97 24.68
CA LYS A 35 14.36 5.30 24.85
C LYS A 35 15.16 4.68 23.72
N LYS A 36 16.12 5.43 23.16
CA LYS A 36 16.96 4.94 22.05
C LYS A 36 17.69 3.62 22.36
N ALA A 37 18.08 3.41 23.61
CA ALA A 37 18.77 2.20 24.05
C ALA A 37 17.85 0.94 24.02
N ASP A 38 16.53 1.13 24.09
CA ASP A 38 15.56 0.04 24.17
C ASP A 38 14.99 -0.35 22.78
N LEU A 39 15.32 0.42 21.73
CA LEU A 39 14.77 0.23 20.38
C LEU A 39 15.00 -1.17 19.83
N PHE A 40 16.19 -1.74 20.02
CA PHE A 40 16.48 -3.09 19.52
C PHE A 40 15.67 -4.15 20.25
N ALA A 41 15.53 -4.04 21.58
CA ALA A 41 14.75 -4.99 22.37
C ALA A 41 13.27 -4.94 21.99
N LEU A 42 12.70 -3.73 21.89
CA LEU A 42 11.33 -3.52 21.44
C LEU A 42 11.12 -4.08 20.02
N TRP A 43 12.01 -3.78 19.08
CA TRP A 43 11.91 -4.29 17.72
C TRP A 43 11.97 -5.82 17.68
N SER A 44 12.86 -6.46 18.44
CA SER A 44 12.92 -7.93 18.50
C SER A 44 11.65 -8.56 19.06
N GLU A 45 11.00 -7.95 20.06
CA GLU A 45 9.71 -8.41 20.58
C GLU A 45 8.58 -8.26 19.53
N LEU A 46 8.58 -7.18 18.76
CA LEU A 46 7.62 -6.96 17.66
C LEU A 46 7.87 -7.92 16.48
N ASP A 47 9.13 -8.14 16.10
CA ASP A 47 9.53 -9.00 14.98
C ASP A 47 9.14 -10.45 15.24
N ALA A 48 9.34 -10.95 16.47
CA ALA A 48 8.89 -12.26 16.90
C ALA A 48 7.37 -12.48 16.80
N ALA A 49 6.59 -11.38 16.74
CA ALA A 49 5.14 -11.38 16.59
C ALA A 49 4.67 -10.95 15.18
N GLU A 50 5.58 -10.91 14.19
CA GLU A 50 5.31 -10.52 12.81
C GLU A 50 4.84 -9.05 12.66
N LEU A 51 5.28 -8.17 13.57
CA LEU A 51 5.00 -6.72 13.56
C LEU A 51 6.26 -5.87 13.34
N GLY A 52 7.43 -6.50 13.17
CA GLY A 52 8.74 -5.83 13.09
C GLY A 52 9.23 -5.48 11.68
N THR A 53 8.44 -5.75 10.64
CA THR A 53 8.83 -5.54 9.25
C THR A 53 9.19 -4.07 8.99
N ALA A 54 10.40 -3.82 8.48
CA ALA A 54 10.92 -2.48 8.22
C ALA A 54 10.45 -1.92 6.86
N ASN A 55 9.13 -1.89 6.62
CA ASN A 55 8.56 -1.54 5.31
C ASN A 55 7.93 -0.14 5.22
N LEU A 56 7.99 0.68 6.27
CA LEU A 56 7.39 2.02 6.28
C LEU A 56 7.81 2.83 5.04
N GLY A 57 6.83 3.26 4.23
CA GLY A 57 7.11 3.99 3.00
C GLY A 57 7.25 3.15 1.72
N TYR A 58 7.42 1.83 1.84
CA TYR A 58 7.64 0.95 0.70
C TYR A 58 6.34 0.35 0.16
N VAL A 59 6.45 -0.35 -0.96
CA VAL A 59 5.33 -0.92 -1.74
C VAL A 59 4.40 -1.83 -0.92
N THR A 60 4.87 -2.41 0.19
CA THR A 60 4.07 -3.28 1.07
C THR A 60 3.38 -2.55 2.23
N ASP A 61 3.68 -1.27 2.45
CA ASP A 61 3.02 -0.35 3.40
C ASP A 61 1.71 0.19 2.78
N ILE A 62 0.76 -0.73 2.59
CA ILE A 62 -0.47 -0.49 1.82
C ILE A 62 -1.59 -0.01 2.74
N ILE A 63 -2.25 1.08 2.35
CA ILE A 63 -3.51 1.49 2.96
C ILE A 63 -4.65 0.75 2.26
N SER A 64 -5.44 0.00 3.02
CA SER A 64 -6.60 -0.72 2.51
C SER A 64 -7.83 -0.47 3.36
N CYS A 65 -8.99 -0.26 2.74
CA CYS A 65 -10.24 -0.31 3.49
C CYS A 65 -10.64 -1.76 3.83
N PRO A 66 -11.67 -1.97 4.67
CA PRO A 66 -12.11 -3.32 5.02
C PRO A 66 -12.71 -4.14 3.86
N GLY A 67 -13.16 -3.47 2.79
CA GLY A 67 -13.73 -4.13 1.60
C GLY A 67 -14.98 -4.96 1.89
N LEU A 68 -15.35 -5.81 0.92
CA LEU A 68 -16.54 -6.67 1.00
C LEU A 68 -16.49 -7.70 2.13
N ASP A 69 -15.32 -7.94 2.73
CA ASP A 69 -15.15 -8.87 3.84
C ASP A 69 -15.85 -8.36 5.12
N TYR A 70 -15.93 -7.04 5.32
CA TYR A 70 -16.50 -6.46 6.54
C TYR A 70 -17.40 -5.23 6.32
N CYS A 71 -17.43 -4.66 5.12
CA CYS A 71 -18.20 -3.44 4.82
C CYS A 71 -19.40 -3.75 3.91
N ALA A 72 -20.61 -3.48 4.40
CA ALA A 72 -21.85 -3.66 3.63
C ALA A 72 -22.02 -2.68 2.44
N LEU A 73 -21.18 -1.65 2.34
CA LEU A 73 -21.17 -0.67 1.24
C LEU A 73 -20.14 -1.01 0.15
N ALA A 74 -19.26 -1.97 0.40
CA ALA A 74 -18.20 -2.30 -0.54
C ALA A 74 -18.75 -3.00 -1.78
N THR A 75 -18.06 -2.80 -2.91
CA THR A 75 -18.37 -3.45 -4.19
C THR A 75 -17.33 -4.48 -4.59
N ALA A 76 -16.15 -4.47 -3.95
CA ALA A 76 -15.12 -5.49 -4.10
C ALA A 76 -14.35 -5.69 -2.78
N ARG A 77 -13.63 -6.81 -2.69
CA ARG A 77 -12.69 -7.08 -1.59
C ARG A 77 -11.45 -6.19 -1.71
N SER A 78 -10.77 -5.99 -0.60
CA SER A 78 -9.54 -5.17 -0.57
C SER A 78 -8.47 -5.74 0.33
N ILE A 79 -8.83 -6.36 1.46
CA ILE A 79 -7.86 -7.00 2.36
C ILE A 79 -7.11 -8.15 1.66
N PRO A 80 -7.79 -9.15 1.03
CA PRO A 80 -7.08 -10.23 0.34
C PRO A 80 -6.22 -9.74 -0.82
N LEU A 81 -6.68 -8.71 -1.54
CA LEU A 81 -5.89 -8.10 -2.61
C LEU A 81 -4.63 -7.42 -2.05
N SER A 82 -4.77 -6.64 -0.97
CA SER A 82 -3.64 -6.01 -0.28
C SER A 82 -2.62 -7.06 0.16
N GLN A 83 -3.07 -8.15 0.77
CA GLN A 83 -2.20 -9.24 1.23
C GLN A 83 -1.44 -9.89 0.06
N ARG A 84 -2.13 -10.20 -1.04
CA ARG A 84 -1.49 -10.79 -2.24
C ARG A 84 -0.45 -9.86 -2.87
N ILE A 85 -0.68 -8.55 -2.85
CA ILE A 85 0.32 -7.56 -3.30
C ILE A 85 1.49 -7.53 -2.31
N SER A 86 1.23 -7.46 -1.00
CA SER A 86 2.29 -7.49 0.03
C SER A 86 3.15 -8.76 -0.06
N GLU A 87 2.56 -9.92 -0.32
CA GLU A 87 3.27 -11.18 -0.55
C GLU A 87 4.13 -11.14 -1.83
N ARG A 88 3.59 -10.61 -2.94
CA ARG A 88 4.29 -10.46 -4.22
C ARG A 88 5.57 -9.60 -4.10
N PHE A 89 5.53 -8.58 -3.24
CA PHE A 89 6.64 -7.67 -3.00
C PHE A 89 7.28 -7.86 -1.62
N GLY A 90 7.12 -9.03 -1.00
CA GLY A 90 7.57 -9.29 0.38
C GLY A 90 9.09 -9.27 0.58
N ASP A 91 9.87 -9.45 -0.50
CA ASP A 91 11.33 -9.41 -0.46
C ASP A 91 11.85 -7.99 -0.15
N LEU A 92 12.55 -7.82 0.97
CA LEU A 92 13.01 -6.50 1.44
C LEU A 92 14.06 -5.87 0.52
N ASP A 93 14.96 -6.67 -0.07
CA ASP A 93 15.97 -6.14 -1.01
C ASP A 93 15.29 -5.55 -2.25
N ARG A 94 14.26 -6.24 -2.76
CA ARG A 94 13.40 -5.73 -3.83
C ARG A 94 12.67 -4.46 -3.42
N GLN A 95 12.15 -4.37 -2.20
CA GLN A 95 11.49 -3.14 -1.70
C GLN A 95 12.47 -1.97 -1.63
N HIS A 96 13.70 -2.19 -1.18
CA HIS A 96 14.76 -1.18 -1.17
C HIS A 96 15.12 -0.73 -2.58
N ASP A 97 15.20 -1.65 -3.54
CA ASP A 97 15.41 -1.29 -4.94
C ASP A 97 14.25 -0.45 -5.48
N ILE A 98 13.00 -0.80 -5.19
CA ILE A 98 11.81 -0.01 -5.59
C ILE A 98 11.82 1.40 -4.98
N GLY A 99 12.19 1.51 -3.71
CA GLY A 99 12.12 2.75 -2.95
C GLY A 99 10.68 3.11 -2.57
N GLU A 100 10.44 4.40 -2.32
CA GLU A 100 9.13 4.89 -1.85
C GLU A 100 8.03 4.66 -2.91
N LEU A 101 7.00 3.90 -2.53
CA LEU A 101 5.86 3.60 -3.39
C LEU A 101 4.59 3.39 -2.56
N LYS A 102 3.65 4.34 -2.66
CA LYS A 102 2.40 4.30 -1.89
C LYS A 102 1.26 3.69 -2.71
N ILE A 103 0.89 2.46 -2.38
CA ILE A 103 -0.31 1.79 -2.91
C ILE A 103 -1.49 2.04 -1.97
N LYS A 104 -2.63 2.43 -2.54
CA LYS A 104 -3.85 2.74 -1.78
C LYS A 104 -5.08 2.06 -2.38
N ILE A 105 -5.79 1.26 -1.60
CA ILE A 105 -6.86 0.38 -2.07
C ILE A 105 -8.19 0.74 -1.42
N SER A 106 -9.23 0.93 -2.23
CA SER A 106 -10.60 1.12 -1.76
C SER A 106 -11.54 0.15 -2.45
N GLY A 107 -12.29 -0.65 -1.70
CA GLY A 107 -13.28 -1.59 -2.23
C GLY A 107 -14.55 -0.96 -2.82
N CYS A 108 -14.70 0.37 -2.75
CA CYS A 108 -15.79 1.13 -3.38
C CYS A 108 -15.43 2.63 -3.53
N ILE A 109 -16.33 3.38 -4.17
CA ILE A 109 -16.16 4.81 -4.49
C ILE A 109 -16.05 5.74 -3.28
N ASN A 110 -16.48 5.30 -2.08
CA ASN A 110 -16.37 6.09 -0.85
C ASN A 110 -14.91 6.38 -0.44
N ALA A 111 -13.95 5.69 -1.05
CA ALA A 111 -12.54 6.01 -0.97
C ALA A 111 -11.94 6.03 0.45
N CYS A 112 -12.41 5.17 1.37
CA CYS A 112 -11.85 5.10 2.74
C CYS A 112 -10.36 4.73 2.79
N GLY A 113 -9.83 4.09 1.74
CA GLY A 113 -8.39 3.85 1.59
C GLY A 113 -7.64 4.96 0.85
N HIS A 114 -8.33 6.05 0.47
CA HIS A 114 -7.79 7.20 -0.24
C HIS A 114 -7.08 6.87 -1.57
N HIS A 115 -7.62 5.93 -2.34
CA HIS A 115 -7.02 5.47 -3.61
C HIS A 115 -6.72 6.61 -4.60
N HIS A 116 -7.49 7.69 -4.60
CA HIS A 116 -7.26 8.87 -5.45
C HIS A 116 -5.89 9.55 -5.24
N VAL A 117 -5.27 9.39 -4.08
CA VAL A 117 -3.99 10.01 -3.72
C VAL A 117 -2.90 8.97 -3.41
N GLY A 118 -3.07 7.74 -3.90
CA GLY A 118 -1.98 6.77 -3.98
C GLY A 118 -1.16 7.00 -5.24
N HIS A 119 0.16 6.77 -5.17
CA HIS A 119 1.00 6.71 -6.37
C HIS A 119 0.39 5.71 -7.36
N ILE A 120 -0.04 4.56 -6.83
CA ILE A 120 -0.91 3.60 -7.48
C ILE A 120 -2.18 3.45 -6.62
N GLY A 121 -3.29 3.97 -7.12
CA GLY A 121 -4.60 3.84 -6.50
C GLY A 121 -5.39 2.69 -7.11
N ILE A 122 -6.05 1.88 -6.28
CA ILE A 122 -6.89 0.77 -6.72
C ILE A 122 -8.32 0.97 -6.22
N LEU A 123 -9.27 1.05 -7.15
CA LEU A 123 -10.70 1.14 -6.89
C LEU A 123 -11.41 -0.16 -7.25
N GLY A 124 -12.02 -0.79 -6.25
CA GLY A 124 -12.93 -1.91 -6.42
C GLY A 124 -14.27 -1.47 -7.00
N LEU A 125 -14.75 -2.21 -8.00
CA LEU A 125 -16.00 -2.00 -8.72
C LEU A 125 -16.73 -3.34 -8.88
N ASP A 126 -18.06 -3.31 -8.87
CA ASP A 126 -18.86 -4.45 -9.34
C ASP A 126 -19.21 -4.26 -10.81
N LYS A 127 -18.99 -5.31 -11.62
CA LYS A 127 -19.49 -5.38 -12.99
C LYS A 127 -20.20 -6.71 -13.22
N ARG A 128 -21.52 -6.68 -13.04
CA ARG A 128 -22.42 -7.83 -13.23
C ARG A 128 -22.14 -8.96 -12.24
N GLY A 129 -21.99 -8.61 -10.95
CA GLY A 129 -21.73 -9.59 -9.89
C GLY A 129 -20.31 -10.15 -9.89
N LYS A 130 -19.38 -9.44 -10.52
CA LYS A 130 -17.95 -9.79 -10.59
C LYS A 130 -17.14 -8.59 -10.17
N GLU A 131 -16.16 -8.84 -9.31
CA GLU A 131 -15.23 -7.83 -8.82
C GLU A 131 -14.21 -7.46 -9.90
N PHE A 132 -14.08 -6.15 -10.14
CA PHE A 132 -13.06 -5.57 -10.99
C PHE A 132 -12.33 -4.44 -10.25
N TYR A 133 -11.08 -4.23 -10.62
CA TYR A 133 -10.19 -3.29 -9.98
C TYR A 133 -9.71 -2.27 -11.01
N GLN A 134 -10.16 -1.03 -10.88
CA GLN A 134 -9.68 0.08 -11.69
C GLN A 134 -8.42 0.67 -11.07
N ILE A 135 -7.38 0.83 -11.89
CA ILE A 135 -6.12 1.42 -11.47
C ILE A 135 -6.11 2.92 -11.83
N THR A 136 -5.65 3.73 -10.88
CA THR A 136 -5.31 5.14 -11.05
C THR A 136 -3.83 5.36 -10.75
N LEU A 137 -3.18 6.25 -11.48
CA LEU A 137 -1.74 6.51 -11.36
C LEU A 137 -1.47 8.00 -11.14
N GLY A 138 -0.45 8.31 -10.35
CA GLY A 138 0.05 9.68 -10.15
C GLY A 138 -0.68 10.48 -9.08
N GLY A 139 -1.37 9.81 -8.16
CA GLY A 139 -1.92 10.46 -6.97
C GLY A 139 -0.82 10.75 -5.95
N ASP A 140 -0.88 11.89 -5.28
CA ASP A 140 0.06 12.29 -4.23
C ASP A 140 -0.68 13.18 -3.21
N ALA A 141 -0.52 12.88 -1.92
CA ALA A 141 -1.11 13.64 -0.81
C ALA A 141 -0.11 14.59 -0.13
N SER A 142 1.12 14.67 -0.64
CA SER A 142 2.19 15.53 -0.13
C SER A 142 1.98 17.01 -0.52
N GLN A 143 3.03 17.82 -0.37
CA GLN A 143 2.99 19.25 -0.72
C GLN A 143 2.71 19.48 -2.21
N ASP A 144 3.14 18.56 -3.08
CA ASP A 144 2.89 18.60 -4.53
C ASP A 144 1.63 17.80 -4.90
N ALA A 145 0.53 18.07 -4.19
CA ALA A 145 -0.67 17.25 -4.25
C ALA A 145 -1.23 17.07 -5.67
N SER A 146 -1.57 15.83 -6.00
CA SER A 146 -2.22 15.46 -7.26
C SER A 146 -3.22 14.34 -7.07
N ILE A 147 -4.27 14.34 -7.89
CA ILE A 147 -5.23 13.24 -7.96
C ILE A 147 -4.79 12.29 -9.07
N GLY A 148 -4.76 11.00 -8.75
CA GLY A 148 -4.43 9.93 -9.68
C GLY A 148 -5.42 9.88 -10.85
N LYS A 149 -4.90 9.60 -12.04
CA LYS A 149 -5.69 9.49 -13.27
C LYS A 149 -5.97 8.03 -13.59
N ILE A 150 -7.19 7.74 -14.01
CA ILE A 150 -7.60 6.40 -14.43
C ILE A 150 -6.72 5.94 -15.59
N ALA A 151 -6.01 4.81 -15.42
CA ALA A 151 -5.12 4.26 -16.42
C ALA A 151 -5.89 3.67 -17.62
N GLY A 152 -7.05 3.07 -17.36
CA GLY A 152 -7.89 2.47 -18.40
C GLY A 152 -8.94 1.51 -17.84
N ALA A 153 -9.18 0.41 -18.56
CA ALA A 153 -10.11 -0.63 -18.15
C ALA A 153 -9.65 -1.32 -16.86
N GLY A 154 -10.61 -1.72 -16.03
CA GLY A 154 -10.32 -2.46 -14.79
C GLY A 154 -9.87 -3.90 -15.05
N PHE A 155 -9.17 -4.46 -14.08
CA PHE A 155 -8.62 -5.82 -14.08
C PHE A 155 -9.47 -6.73 -13.20
N SER A 156 -9.52 -8.02 -13.50
CA SER A 156 -10.05 -8.99 -12.53
C SER A 156 -9.12 -9.12 -11.32
N GLU A 157 -9.61 -9.74 -10.24
CA GLU A 157 -8.80 -10.03 -9.05
C GLU A 157 -7.57 -10.90 -9.35
N ALA A 158 -7.65 -11.76 -10.37
CA ALA A 158 -6.54 -12.61 -10.79
C ALA A 158 -5.44 -11.77 -11.48
N GLU A 159 -5.84 -10.81 -12.31
CA GLU A 159 -4.93 -10.04 -13.17
C GLU A 159 -4.35 -8.80 -12.48
N VAL A 160 -5.05 -8.23 -11.49
CA VAL A 160 -4.64 -6.94 -10.90
C VAL A 160 -3.26 -7.02 -10.25
N VAL A 161 -2.90 -8.13 -9.60
CA VAL A 161 -1.57 -8.27 -8.97
C VAL A 161 -0.46 -8.25 -10.03
N ASP A 162 -0.67 -8.90 -11.17
CA ASP A 162 0.29 -8.90 -12.29
C ASP A 162 0.33 -7.54 -13.00
N ALA A 163 -0.79 -6.80 -13.01
CA ALA A 163 -0.81 -5.41 -13.47
C ALA A 163 0.06 -4.51 -12.58
N ILE A 164 0.00 -4.67 -11.24
CA ILE A 164 0.86 -3.92 -10.31
C ILE A 164 2.34 -4.29 -10.52
N GLU A 165 2.65 -5.59 -10.65
CA GLU A 165 4.00 -6.07 -11.00
C GLU A 165 4.53 -5.39 -12.27
N SER A 166 3.72 -5.35 -13.33
CA SER A 166 4.10 -4.72 -14.61
C SER A 166 4.36 -3.22 -14.47
N LEU A 167 3.57 -2.52 -13.64
CA LEU A 167 3.76 -1.09 -13.35
C LEU A 167 5.06 -0.83 -12.59
N VAL A 168 5.35 -1.64 -11.58
CA VAL A 168 6.57 -1.51 -10.79
C VAL A 168 7.79 -1.80 -11.66
N THR A 169 7.78 -2.90 -12.42
CA THR A 169 8.87 -3.24 -13.36
C THR A 169 9.09 -2.11 -14.37
N LYS A 170 8.02 -1.58 -14.97
CA LYS A 170 8.14 -0.46 -15.90
C LYS A 170 8.73 0.79 -15.26
N TYR A 171 8.36 1.09 -14.01
CA TYR A 171 8.97 2.18 -13.26
C TYR A 171 10.47 1.97 -13.06
N ILE A 172 10.89 0.79 -12.60
CA ILE A 172 12.32 0.46 -12.42
C ILE A 172 13.09 0.60 -13.72
N ASP A 173 12.52 0.17 -14.85
CA ASP A 173 13.18 0.20 -16.16
C ASP A 173 13.42 1.61 -16.70
N ILE A 174 12.53 2.56 -16.39
CA ILE A 174 12.54 3.90 -16.99
C ILE A 174 12.93 5.02 -16.03
N ARG A 175 13.06 4.73 -14.73
CA ARG A 175 13.46 5.71 -13.73
C ARG A 175 14.91 6.16 -13.94
N GLU A 176 15.15 7.42 -13.66
CA GLU A 176 16.51 7.94 -13.54
C GLU A 176 17.03 7.71 -12.11
N SER A 177 18.35 7.78 -11.91
CA SER A 177 18.96 7.50 -10.62
C SER A 177 18.40 8.40 -9.52
N GLY A 178 17.87 7.78 -8.46
CA GLY A 178 17.29 8.46 -7.31
C GLY A 178 15.84 8.94 -7.48
N GLU A 179 15.20 8.69 -8.63
CA GLU A 179 13.78 8.99 -8.79
C GLU A 179 12.91 8.03 -7.98
N ARG A 180 11.88 8.58 -7.33
CA ARG A 180 10.75 7.80 -6.80
C ARG A 180 9.74 7.56 -7.90
N PHE A 181 8.83 6.62 -7.69
CA PHE A 181 7.75 6.33 -8.65
C PHE A 181 6.99 7.58 -9.11
N ILE A 182 6.62 8.45 -8.16
CA ILE A 182 5.84 9.64 -8.45
C ILE A 182 6.62 10.67 -9.29
N ASP A 183 7.93 10.76 -9.08
CA ASP A 183 8.81 11.67 -9.82
C ASP A 183 8.98 11.16 -11.26
N THR A 184 9.24 9.86 -11.42
CA THR A 184 9.29 9.21 -12.73
C THR A 184 7.97 9.38 -13.48
N TYR A 185 6.83 9.14 -12.83
CA TYR A 185 5.50 9.35 -13.44
C TYR A 185 5.29 10.79 -13.90
N ARG A 186 5.69 11.78 -13.11
CA ARG A 186 5.57 13.21 -13.47
C ARG A 186 6.45 13.57 -14.67
N ARG A 187 7.64 12.97 -14.80
CA ARG A 187 8.56 13.22 -15.92
C ARG A 187 8.06 12.60 -17.23
N VAL A 188 7.69 11.32 -17.20
CA VAL A 188 7.41 10.54 -18.42
C VAL A 188 5.92 10.51 -18.79
N GLY A 189 5.05 10.90 -17.87
CA GLY A 189 3.60 10.83 -18.03
C GLY A 189 3.05 9.41 -17.93
N MET A 190 1.77 9.27 -18.29
CA MET A 190 1.01 8.02 -18.11
C MET A 190 1.24 7.00 -19.22
N ASP A 191 1.69 7.43 -20.40
CA ASP A 191 1.71 6.59 -21.61
C ASP A 191 2.58 5.34 -21.48
N PRO A 192 3.83 5.41 -20.94
CA PRO A 192 4.65 4.21 -20.76
C PRO A 192 4.04 3.17 -19.81
N PHE A 193 3.26 3.64 -18.82
CA PHE A 193 2.56 2.78 -17.87
C PHE A 193 1.31 2.16 -18.49
N LYS A 194 0.61 2.88 -19.36
CA LYS A 194 -0.53 2.32 -20.10
C LYS A 194 -0.11 1.26 -21.10
N GLU A 195 1.04 1.44 -21.74
CA GLU A 195 1.60 0.48 -22.69
C GLU A 195 1.80 -0.89 -22.02
N VAL A 196 2.41 -0.96 -20.84
CA VAL A 196 2.61 -2.24 -20.13
C VAL A 196 1.31 -2.83 -19.55
N LEU A 197 0.28 -2.01 -19.35
CA LEU A 197 -1.01 -2.46 -18.84
C LEU A 197 -1.96 -2.98 -19.94
N TYR A 198 -1.83 -2.45 -21.17
CA TYR A 198 -2.85 -2.63 -22.23
C TYR A 198 -2.27 -2.86 -23.63
N GLY A 199 -0.96 -2.72 -23.86
CA GLY A 199 -0.34 -2.77 -25.19
C GLY A 199 -0.41 -4.14 -25.87
N ASP A 200 -0.45 -5.23 -25.09
CA ASP A 200 -0.51 -6.61 -25.59
C ASP A 200 -1.94 -7.19 -25.58
N ARG A 201 -2.98 -6.36 -25.43
CA ARG A 201 -4.40 -6.77 -25.33
C ARG A 201 -5.23 -6.48 -26.58
#